data_AF-A0A7W7CQI6-F1
#
_entry.id   AF-A0A7W7CQI6-F1
#
_cell.length_a   1.000
_cell.length_b   1.000
_cell.length_c   1.000
_cell.angle_alpha   90.00
_cell.angle_beta   90.00
_cell.angle_gamma   90.00
#
_symmetry.space_group_name_H-M   'P 1'
#
loop_
_entity.id
_entity.type
_entity.pdbx_description
1 polymer ?
#
loop_
_entity_poly.entity_id
_entity_poly.type
_entity_poly.pdbx_seq_one_letter_code
_entity_poly.pdbx_strand_id
1 'polypeptide(L)' 'MERIMHVVIAVAGVLAVVSNRRFAAAGIESSRSFFGRELRPGSREYRFTYGYSRVMAVLVGSFLAVSGVLGAFGI' A
#
# COMPACT_ATOMS: atom_id res chain seq x y z
N MET A 1 -8.71 19.68 15.98
CA MET A 1 -8.02 18.37 16.03
C MET A 1 -8.36 17.51 14.81
N GLU A 2 -9.62 17.47 14.40
CA GLU A 2 -10.09 16.66 13.25
C GLU A 2 -9.39 16.95 11.92
N ARG A 3 -9.13 18.21 11.55
CA ARG A 3 -8.38 18.53 10.32
C ARG A 3 -6.94 18.00 10.32
N ILE A 4 -6.28 17.97 11.48
CA ILE A 4 -4.91 17.45 11.62
C ILE A 4 -4.90 15.94 11.34
N MET A 5 -5.91 15.21 11.83
CA MET A 5 -6.08 13.79 11.54
C MET A 5 -6.22 13.53 10.03
N HIS A 6 -7.01 14.33 9.33
CA HIS A 6 -7.17 14.22 7.88
C HIS A 6 -5.89 14.50 7.10
N VAL A 7 -5.10 15.48 7.52
CA VAL A 7 -3.76 15.74 6.96
C VAL A 7 -2.84 14.53 7.18
N VAL A 8 -2.87 13.91 8.36
CA VAL A 8 -2.09 12.68 8.64
C VAL A 8 -2.53 11.53 7.73
N ILE A 9 -3.84 11.34 7.51
CA ILE A 9 -4.38 10.34 6.58
C ILE A 9 -3.87 10.62 5.16
N ALA A 10 -3.89 11.87 4.72
CA ALA A 10 -3.40 12.25 3.39
C ALA A 10 -1.91 11.91 3.22
N VAL A 11 -1.09 12.28 4.20
CA VAL A 11 0.35 12.01 4.23
C VAL A 11 0.62 10.51 4.26
N ALA A 12 -0.12 9.73 5.05
CA ALA A 12 -0.02 8.28 5.08
C ALA A 12 -0.32 7.66 3.70
N GLY A 13 -1.32 8.19 3.00
CA GLY A 13 -1.64 7.80 1.63
C GLY A 13 -0.46 8.03 0.67
N VAL A 14 0.12 9.23 0.67
CA VAL A 14 1.31 9.55 -0.13
C VAL A 14 2.48 8.65 0.20
N LEU A 15 2.75 8.40 1.49
CA LEU A 15 3.82 7.52 1.94
C LEU A 15 3.62 6.08 1.45
N ALA A 16 2.38 5.58 1.40
CA ALA A 16 2.09 4.26 0.85
C ALA A 16 2.41 4.17 -0.65
N VAL A 17 2.09 5.21 -1.43
CA VAL A 17 2.42 5.28 -2.87
C VAL A 17 3.93 5.36 -3.10
N VAL A 18 4.63 6.24 -2.38
CA VAL A 18 6.09 6.44 -2.52
C VAL A 18 6.86 5.21 -2.05
N SER A 19 6.41 4.58 -0.96
CA SER A 19 7.01 3.37 -0.41
C SER A 19 6.51 2.08 -1.07
N ASN A 20 5.94 2.14 -2.28
CA ASN A 20 5.34 0.97 -2.94
C ASN A 20 6.27 -0.25 -3.06
N ARG A 21 7.59 0.00 -3.16
CA ARG A 21 8.59 -1.08 -3.23
C ARG A 21 8.64 -1.88 -1.93
N ARG A 22 8.41 -1.23 -0.78
CA ARG A 22 8.37 -1.87 0.54
C ARG A 22 7.10 -2.71 0.72
N PHE A 23 5.96 -2.24 0.20
CA PHE A 23 4.71 -3.02 0.21
C PHE A 23 4.82 -4.32 -0.59
N ALA A 24 5.51 -4.28 -1.72
CA ALA A 24 5.76 -5.49 -2.51
C ALA A 24 6.62 -6.51 -1.73
N ALA A 25 7.67 -6.05 -1.06
CA ALA A 25 8.50 -6.90 -0.22
C ALA A 25 7.70 -7.51 0.94
N ALA A 26 6.91 -6.69 1.64
CA ALA A 26 6.05 -7.15 2.73
C ALA A 26 4.98 -8.15 2.25
N GLY A 27 4.41 -7.96 1.06
CA GLY A 27 3.46 -8.90 0.46
C GLY A 27 4.10 -10.26 0.13
N ILE A 28 5.34 -10.26 -0.36
CA ILE A 28 6.10 -11.49 -0.59
C ILE A 28 6.44 -12.18 0.74
N GLU A 29 6.86 -11.43 1.76
CA GLU A 29 7.14 -12.00 3.08
C GLU A 29 5.88 -12.61 3.73
N SER A 30 4.76 -11.89 3.69
CA SER A 30 3.46 -12.38 4.19
C SER A 30 2.91 -13.56 3.39
N SER A 31 3.28 -13.72 2.12
CA SER A 31 2.84 -14.88 1.34
C SER A 31 3.45 -16.18 1.87
N ARG A 32 4.63 -16.13 2.50
CA ARG A 32 5.27 -17.30 3.13
C ARG A 32 4.41 -17.83 4.29
N SER A 33 3.86 -16.95 5.12
CA SER A 33 3.01 -17.35 6.24
C SER A 33 1.65 -17.86 5.77
N PHE A 34 1.12 -17.33 4.67
CA PHE A 34 -0.19 -17.74 4.14
C PHE A 34 -0.15 -19.07 3.38
N PHE A 35 0.86 -19.28 2.53
CA PHE A 35 0.97 -20.46 1.67
C PHE A 35 1.88 -21.55 2.23
N GLY A 36 2.59 -21.30 3.34
CA GLY A 36 3.52 -22.26 3.96
C GLY A 36 4.76 -22.59 3.11
N ARG A 37 4.99 -21.87 2.01
CA ARG A 37 6.13 -22.05 1.11
C ARG A 37 6.67 -20.70 0.64
N GLU A 38 7.97 -20.63 0.40
CA GLU A 38 8.59 -19.43 -0.16
C GLU A 38 8.27 -19.28 -1.65
N LEU A 39 7.80 -18.09 -2.04
CA LEU A 39 7.63 -17.73 -3.44
C LEU A 39 9.01 -17.56 -4.09
N ARG A 40 9.38 -18.50 -4.95
CA ARG A 40 10.65 -18.43 -5.67
C ARG A 40 10.72 -17.17 -6.55
N PRO A 41 11.80 -16.37 -6.46
CA PRO A 41 12.01 -15.25 -7.36
C PRO A 41 11.92 -15.69 -8.82
N GLY A 42 11.15 -14.96 -9.63
CA GLY A 42 10.94 -15.26 -11.05
C GLY A 42 9.78 -16.23 -11.37
N SER A 43 9.20 -16.89 -10.37
CA SER A 43 7.99 -17.69 -10.56
C SER A 43 6.79 -16.81 -10.97
N ARG A 44 5.77 -17.41 -11.60
CA ARG A 44 4.53 -16.70 -11.96
C ARG A 44 3.84 -16.12 -10.72
N GLU A 45 3.81 -16.89 -9.64
CA GLU A 45 3.23 -16.50 -8.35
C GLU A 45 3.98 -15.32 -7.74
N TYR A 46 5.32 -15.34 -7.75
CA TYR A 46 6.12 -14.20 -7.28
C TYR A 46 5.83 -12.93 -8.07
N ARG A 47 5.81 -13.01 -9.40
CA ARG A 47 5.52 -11.85 -10.26
C ARG A 47 4.11 -11.31 -10.04
N PHE A 48 3.13 -12.20 -9.87
CA PHE A 48 1.76 -11.83 -9.56
C PHE A 48 1.66 -11.12 -8.21
N THR A 49 2.15 -11.74 -7.13
CA THR A 49 2.10 -11.16 -5.77
C THR A 49 2.84 -9.83 -5.72
N TYR A 50 4.04 -9.76 -6.29
CA TYR A 50 4.81 -8.52 -6.34
C TYR A 50 4.08 -7.40 -7.10
N GLY A 51 3.53 -7.69 -8.27
CA GLY A 51 2.77 -6.73 -9.07
C GLY A 51 1.50 -6.28 -8.36
N TYR A 52 0.73 -7.24 -7.85
CA TYR A 52 -0.52 -7.01 -7.13
C TYR A 52 -0.33 -6.14 -5.88
N SER A 53 0.67 -6.46 -5.05
CA SER A 53 0.99 -5.66 -3.86
C SER A 53 1.37 -4.21 -4.19
N ARG A 54 2.06 -3.98 -5.32
CA ARG A 54 2.36 -2.62 -5.78
C ARG A 54 1.12 -1.87 -6.24
N VAL A 55 0.26 -2.52 -7.03
CA VAL A 55 -0.99 -1.92 -7.49
C VAL A 55 -1.88 -1.58 -6.29
N MET A 56 -1.99 -2.48 -5.31
CA MET A 56 -2.76 -2.23 -4.09
C MET A 56 -2.19 -1.06 -3.27
N ALA A 57 -0.86 -0.97 -3.12
CA ALA A 57 -0.24 0.17 -2.43
C ALA A 57 -0.56 1.51 -3.13
N VAL A 58 -0.58 1.53 -4.46
CA VAL A 58 -0.95 2.73 -5.23
C VAL A 58 -2.42 3.06 -5.06
N LEU A 59 -3.32 2.08 -5.18
CA LEU A 59 -4.77 2.29 -5.05
C LEU A 59 -5.16 2.77 -3.66
N VAL A 60 -4.73 2.05 -2.62
CA VAL A 60 -5.01 2.40 -1.22
C VAL A 60 -4.34 3.71 -0.85
N GLY A 61 -3.08 3.91 -1.24
CA GLY A 61 -2.36 5.14 -0.97
C GLY A 61 -3.02 6.36 -1.62
N SER A 62 -3.45 6.23 -2.88
CA SER A 62 -4.15 7.30 -3.59
C SER A 62 -5.52 7.60 -2.98
N PHE A 63 -6.26 6.56 -2.59
CA PHE A 63 -7.54 6.73 -1.91
C PHE A 63 -7.39 7.50 -0.60
N LEU A 64 -6.45 7.06 0.27
CA LEU A 64 -6.17 7.74 1.53
C LEU A 64 -5.69 9.19 1.33
N ALA A 65 -4.85 9.42 0.31
CA ALA A 65 -4.41 10.76 -0.05
C ALA A 65 -5.59 11.68 -0.39
N VAL A 66 -6.48 11.23 -1.28
CA VAL A 66 -7.66 12.00 -1.69
C VAL A 66 -8.63 12.20 -0.54
N SER A 67 -8.99 11.13 0.19
CA SER A 67 -9.91 11.22 1.33
C SER A 67 -9.37 12.14 2.44
N GLY A 68 -8.07 12.05 2.75
CA GLY A 68 -7.44 12.93 3.72
C GLY A 68 -7.41 14.39 3.25
N VAL A 69 -7.22 14.64 1.96
CA VAL A 69 -7.29 15.98 1.38
C VAL A 69 -8.71 16.54 1.50
N LEU A 70 -9.73 15.80 1.05
CA LEU A 70 -11.13 16.25 1.11
C LEU A 70 -11.55 16.58 2.55
N GLY A 71 -11.27 15.68 3.50
CA GLY A 71 -11.59 15.90 4.91
C GLY A 71 -10.78 17.03 5.57
N ALA A 72 -9.56 17.32 5.10
CA ALA A 72 -8.79 18.47 5.58
C ALA A 72 -9.41 19.81 5.14
N PHE A 73 -10.02 19.83 3.95
CA PHE A 73 -10.78 20.97 3.42
C PHE A 73 -12.22 21.05 3.92
N GLY A 74 -12.73 20.00 4.60
CA GLY A 74 -14.09 19.94 5.14
C GLY A 74 -15.15 19.72 4.06
N ILE A 75 -14.76 19.09 2.94
CA ILE A 75 -15.64 18.59 1.87
C ILE A 75 -16.05 17.17 2.23
#